data_AF-A0A920WAB4-F1
#
_entry.id   AF-A0A920WAB4-F1
#
_cell.length_a   1.000
_cell.length_b   1.000
_cell.length_c   1.000
_cell.angle_alpha   90.00
_cell.angle_beta   90.00
_cell.angle_gamma   90.00
#
_symmetry.space_group_name_H-M   'P 1'
#
loop_
_entity.id
_entity.type
_entity.pdbx_description
1 polymer ?
#
loop_
_entity_poly.entity_id
_entity_poly.type
_entity_poly.pdbx_seq_one_letter_code
_entity_poly.pdbx_strand_id
1 'polypeptide(L)'
;MLVDLVEITTADNVSLDGAFFEPQCQLITENHIDGFLLIHGSGGRFYSSATRTMASDLSKSGYPCLTLNTRGHDTVWIDNQAGTFQVTRSRYLMIAS
;
A
#
# COMPACT_ATOMS: atom_id res chain seq x y z
N MET A 1 8.86 -14.66 -5.86
CA MET A 1 8.22 -13.59 -6.66
C MET A 1 9.12 -12.38 -6.56
N LEU A 2 9.51 -11.83 -7.72
CA LEU A 2 10.23 -10.57 -7.78
C LEU A 2 9.20 -9.43 -7.77
N VAL A 3 9.58 -8.31 -7.16
CA VAL A 3 8.78 -7.08 -7.09
C VAL A 3 9.73 -5.92 -7.30
N ASP A 4 9.22 -4.80 -7.79
CA ASP A 4 10.00 -3.57 -7.87
C ASP A 4 9.86 -2.82 -6.55
N LEU A 5 10.99 -2.55 -5.89
CA LEU A 5 11.00 -1.61 -4.77
C LEU A 5 10.93 -0.20 -5.34
N VAL A 6 10.04 0.61 -4.78
CA VAL A 6 9.79 1.97 -5.25
C VAL A 6 9.97 2.95 -4.11
N GLU A 7 10.50 4.12 -4.43
CA GLU A 7 10.56 5.28 -3.56
C GLU A 7 9.73 6.38 -4.21
N ILE A 8 8.79 6.96 -3.46
CA ILE A 8 7.88 8.01 -3.94
C ILE A 8 8.04 9.23 -3.04
N THR A 9 8.41 10.37 -3.63
CA THR A 9 8.44 11.66 -2.94
C THR A 9 7.07 12.34 -3.02
N THR A 10 6.45 12.60 -1.87
CA THR A 10 5.19 13.34 -1.79
C THR A 10 5.37 14.82 -2.15
N ALA A 11 4.27 15.52 -2.45
CA ALA A 11 4.30 16.95 -2.79
C ALA A 11 4.92 17.85 -1.70
N ASP A 12 4.92 17.40 -0.44
CA ASP A 12 5.56 18.07 0.70
C ASP A 12 6.98 17.53 1.00
N ASN A 13 7.62 16.89 0.01
CA ASN A 13 9.01 16.40 0.06
C ASN A 13 9.28 15.29 1.08
N VAL A 14 8.30 14.43 1.37
CA VAL A 14 8.52 13.23 2.19
C VAL A 14 8.66 12.01 1.32
N SER A 15 9.74 11.27 1.53
CA SER A 15 9.98 10.00 0.86
C SER A 15 9.16 8.89 1.50
N LEU A 16 8.51 8.06 0.67
CA LEU A 16 7.77 6.87 1.07
C LEU A 16 8.28 5.66 0.29
N ASP A 17 8.68 4.62 1.03
CA ASP A 17 9.07 3.34 0.45
C ASP A 17 7.87 2.44 0.16
N GLY A 18 7.96 1.65 -0.89
CA GLY A 18 6.95 0.69 -1.26
C GLY A 18 7.46 -0.47 -2.11
N ALA A 19 6.52 -1.33 -2.49
CA ALA A 19 6.73 -2.38 -3.47
C ALA A 19 5.60 -2.39 -4.50
N PHE A 20 5.99 -2.44 -5.77
CA PHE A 20 5.10 -2.59 -6.91
C PHE A 20 5.08 -4.06 -7.38
N PHE A 21 3.86 -4.57 -7.55
CA PHE A 21 3.59 -5.93 -7.99
C PHE A 21 2.96 -5.83 -9.37
N GLU A 22 3.75 -6.20 -10.38
CA GLU A 22 3.31 -6.24 -11.77
C GLU A 22 2.20 -7.29 -11.94
N PRO A 23 1.16 -7.03 -12.74
CA PRO A 23 0.13 -8.03 -13.05
C PRO A 23 0.74 -9.23 -13.79
N GLN A 24 0.41 -10.44 -13.34
CA GLN A 24 0.98 -11.69 -13.90
C GLN A 24 0.14 -12.31 -15.00
N CYS A 25 -1.06 -11.78 -15.23
CA CYS A 25 -1.94 -12.18 -16.31
C CYS A 25 -2.75 -10.97 -16.78
N GLN A 26 -3.33 -11.08 -17.96
CA GLN A 26 -4.22 -10.05 -18.49
C GLN A 26 -5.61 -10.22 -17.89
N LEU A 27 -6.21 -9.14 -17.41
CA LEU A 27 -7.54 -9.16 -16.83
C LEU A 27 -8.57 -9.63 -17.87
N ILE A 28 -9.39 -10.61 -17.46
CA ILE A 28 -10.45 -11.17 -18.31
C ILE A 28 -11.76 -10.36 -18.16
N THR A 29 -11.86 -9.48 -17.16
CA THR A 29 -13.12 -8.83 -16.78
C THR A 29 -13.24 -7.43 -17.37
N GLU A 30 -14.45 -7.05 -17.79
CA GLU A 30 -14.81 -5.72 -18.28
C GLU A 30 -14.81 -4.61 -17.19
N ASN A 31 -14.55 -4.97 -15.93
CA ASN A 31 -14.47 -3.98 -14.85
C ASN A 31 -13.15 -3.19 -14.98
N HIS A 32 -13.28 -1.89 -15.27
CA HIS A 32 -12.20 -0.91 -15.36
C HIS A 32 -11.58 -0.62 -13.98
N ILE A 33 -10.83 -1.55 -13.42
CA ILE A 33 -9.98 -1.30 -12.25
C ILE A 33 -8.56 -1.16 -12.77
N ASP A 34 -8.00 0.03 -12.62
CA ASP A 34 -6.65 0.36 -13.07
C ASP A 34 -5.58 -0.17 -12.10
N GLY A 35 -5.95 -0.42 -10.83
CA GLY A 35 -5.05 -1.03 -9.85
C GLY A 35 -5.51 -0.92 -8.41
N PHE A 36 -4.68 -1.46 -7.52
CA PHE A 36 -4.90 -1.43 -6.07
C PHE A 36 -3.75 -0.75 -5.33
N LEU A 37 -4.12 0.08 -4.37
CA LEU A 37 -3.22 0.66 -3.38
C LEU A 37 -3.49 0.02 -2.01
N LEU A 38 -2.51 -0.70 -1.47
CA LEU A 38 -2.62 -1.37 -0.19
C LEU A 38 -1.87 -0.59 0.89
N ILE A 39 -2.63 -0.03 1.82
CA ILE A 39 -2.14 0.80 2.92
C ILE A 39 -2.23 -0.03 4.20
N HIS A 40 -1.11 -0.20 4.89
CA HIS A 40 -1.09 -0.90 6.18
C HIS A 40 -1.62 0.01 7.31
N GLY A 41 -2.10 -0.60 8.39
CA GLY A 41 -2.44 0.13 9.62
C GLY A 41 -1.21 0.53 10.45
N SER A 42 -1.44 1.24 11.57
CA SER A 42 -0.41 1.65 12.51
C SER A 42 0.46 0.47 12.96
N GLY A 43 1.78 0.67 12.99
CA GLY A 43 2.77 -0.38 13.32
C GLY A 43 2.99 -1.43 12.22
N GLY A 44 2.21 -1.39 11.13
CA GLY A 44 2.43 -2.18 9.93
C GLY A 44 3.60 -1.66 9.08
N ARG A 45 3.92 -2.37 8.00
CA ARG A 45 4.99 -2.06 7.03
C ARG A 45 4.54 -2.52 5.63
N PHE A 46 5.00 -1.87 4.56
CA PHE A 46 4.61 -2.22 3.18
C PHE A 46 4.92 -3.69 2.82
N TYR A 47 5.96 -4.25 3.45
CA TYR A 47 6.42 -5.61 3.25
C TYR A 47 5.86 -6.61 4.27
N SER A 48 4.84 -6.27 5.04
CA SER A 48 4.23 -7.22 5.99
C SER A 48 3.67 -8.45 5.26
N SER A 49 3.68 -9.61 5.92
CA SER A 49 3.23 -10.87 5.29
C SER A 49 1.82 -10.76 4.71
N ALA A 50 0.87 -10.22 5.50
CA ALA A 50 -0.51 -10.06 5.06
C ALA A 50 -0.65 -9.13 3.84
N THR A 51 0.04 -7.99 3.85
CA THR A 51 0.03 -7.05 2.72
C THR A 51 0.63 -7.67 1.46
N ARG A 52 1.76 -8.38 1.58
CA ARG A 52 2.41 -9.03 0.43
C ARG A 52 1.59 -10.18 -0.14
N THR A 53 0.94 -10.99 0.71
CA THR A 53 0.10 -12.10 0.24
C THR A 53 -1.05 -11.57 -0.60
N MET A 54 -1.76 -10.56 -0.11
CA MET A 54 -2.87 -9.94 -0.83
C MET A 54 -2.43 -9.25 -2.12
N ALA A 55 -1.32 -8.50 -2.10
CA ALA A 55 -0.76 -7.91 -3.32
C ALA A 55 -0.39 -8.99 -4.35
N SER A 56 0.18 -10.11 -3.90
CA SER A 56 0.50 -11.26 -4.75
C SER A 56 -0.74 -11.89 -5.36
N ASP A 57 -1.81 -12.05 -4.57
CA ASP A 57 -3.04 -12.68 -5.04
C ASP A 57 -3.79 -11.79 -6.05
N LEU A 58 -3.80 -10.48 -5.82
CA LEU A 58 -4.34 -9.50 -6.77
C LEU A 58 -3.50 -9.41 -8.07
N SER A 59 -2.17 -9.41 -7.96
CA SER A 59 -1.25 -9.46 -9.10
C SER A 59 -1.44 -10.73 -9.95
N LYS A 60 -1.60 -11.90 -9.31
CA LYS A 60 -1.95 -13.16 -9.99
C LYS A 60 -3.33 -13.12 -10.67
N SER A 61 -4.23 -12.28 -10.15
CA SER A 61 -5.56 -12.06 -10.72
C SER A 61 -5.55 -11.02 -11.85
N GLY A 62 -4.39 -10.42 -12.16
CA GLY A 62 -4.19 -9.50 -13.27
C GLY A 62 -4.21 -8.02 -12.89
N TYR A 63 -4.27 -7.68 -11.60
CA TYR A 63 -4.28 -6.28 -11.17
C TYR A 63 -2.89 -5.79 -10.75
N PRO A 64 -2.42 -4.64 -11.26
CA PRO A 64 -1.24 -3.99 -10.71
C PRO A 64 -1.52 -3.56 -9.26
N CYS A 65 -0.56 -3.80 -8.37
CA CYS A 65 -0.71 -3.47 -6.96
C CYS A 65 0.50 -2.71 -6.43
N LEU A 66 0.25 -1.62 -5.71
CA LEU A 66 1.26 -0.87 -4.98
C LEU A 66 1.01 -1.01 -3.47
N THR A 67 2.04 -1.40 -2.73
CA THR A 67 2.07 -1.35 -1.27
C THR A 67 3.03 -0.26 -0.85
N LEU A 68 2.69 0.55 0.15
CA LEU A 68 3.54 1.66 0.60
C LEU A 68 3.56 1.80 2.12
N ASN A 69 4.67 2.34 2.63
CA ASN A 69 4.75 2.83 3.99
C ASN A 69 3.94 4.12 4.12
N THR A 70 3.20 4.23 5.23
CA THR A 70 2.59 5.51 5.60
C THR A 70 3.62 6.40 6.31
N ARG A 71 3.40 7.72 6.36
CA ARG A 71 4.26 8.63 7.15
C ARG A 71 4.36 8.24 8.63
N GLY A 72 3.26 7.72 9.17
CA GLY A 72 3.18 7.19 10.53
C GLY A 72 3.85 5.83 10.72
N HIS A 73 4.49 5.27 9.68
CA HIS A 73 5.30 4.06 9.78
C HIS A 73 6.54 4.29 10.65
N ASP A 74 7.23 5.43 10.46
CA ASP A 74 8.46 5.76 11.18
C ASP A 74 8.20 6.65 12.41
N THR A 75 7.02 7.25 12.49
CA THR A 75 6.65 8.17 13.58
C THR A 75 5.52 7.57 14.41
N VAL A 76 5.78 7.26 15.68
CA VAL A 76 4.71 7.10 16.68
C VAL A 76 4.09 8.48 16.87
N TRP A 77 2.89 8.70 16.33
CA TRP A 77 2.18 9.95 16.54
C TRP A 77 1.52 9.91 17.93
N ILE A 78 2.20 10.48 18.93
CA ILE A 78 1.62 10.79 20.23
C ILE A 78 1.09 12.22 20.15
N ASP A 79 -0.23 12.39 20.27
CA ASP A 79 -0.79 13.70 20.56
C ASP A 79 -0.49 14.05 22.02
N ASN A 80 0.60 14.79 22.24
CA ASN A 80 0.99 15.23 23.59
C ASN A 80 0.00 16.26 24.19
N GLN A 81 -0.97 16.79 23.43
CA GLN A 81 -1.98 17.70 23.97
C GLN A 81 -3.27 16.99 24.39
N ALA A 82 -3.67 15.91 23.69
CA ALA A 82 -4.90 15.18 24.00
C ALA A 82 -4.70 13.88 24.79
N GLY A 83 -3.46 13.35 24.88
CA GLY A 83 -3.20 12.05 25.50
C GLY A 83 -3.83 10.87 24.74
N THR A 84 -4.27 11.09 23.50
CA THR A 84 -4.94 10.10 22.66
C THR A 84 -4.04 9.58 21.56
N PHE A 85 -4.02 8.26 21.38
CA PHE A 85 -3.31 7.60 20.29
C PHE A 85 -4.20 7.57 19.04
N GLN A 86 -3.72 8.12 17.92
CA GLN A 86 -4.39 7.96 16.63
C GLN A 86 -3.94 6.65 15.98
N VAL A 87 -4.86 5.69 15.89
CA VAL A 87 -4.60 4.38 15.29
C VAL A 87 -5.28 4.30 13.93
N THR A 88 -4.50 4.04 12.89
CA THR A 88 -5.02 3.79 11.54
C THR A 88 -5.13 2.28 11.32
N ARG A 89 -6.22 1.81 10.73
CA ARG A 89 -6.37 0.42 10.26
C ARG A 89 -5.92 0.30 8.82
N SER A 90 -5.54 -0.91 8.41
CA SER A 90 -5.23 -1.17 7.00
C SER A 90 -6.41 -0.79 6.10
N ARG A 91 -6.11 -0.18 4.96
CA ARG A 91 -7.09 0.24 3.96
C ARG A 91 -6.65 -0.22 2.57
N TYR A 92 -7.63 -0.51 1.74
CA TYR A 92 -7.44 -0.87 0.34
C TYR A 92 -8.18 0.14 -0.50
N LEU A 93 -7.45 0.84 -1.35
CA LEU A 93 -8.04 1.77 -2.30
C LEU A 93 -7.99 1.12 -3.68
N MET A 94 -9.16 1.02 -4.28
CA MET A 94 -9.34 0.59 -5.66
C MET A 94 -9.31 1.83 -6.54
N ILE A 95 -8.51 1.80 -7.61
CA ILE A 95 -8.36 2.92 -8.56
C ILE A 95 -9.06 2.51 -9.86
N ALA A 96 -9.89 3.39 -10.40
CA ALA A 96 -10.65 3.21 -11.64
C ALA A 96 -10.71 4.55 -12.38
N SER A 97 -10.77 4.51 -13.72
CA SER A 97 -10.78 5.65 -14.65
C SER A 97 -12.11 5.85 -15.36
#